data_AF-A0AAI7ZIJ9-F1
#
_entry.id   AF-A0AAI7ZIJ9-F1
#
_cell.length_a   1.000
_cell.length_b   1.000
_cell.length_c   1.000
_cell.angle_alpha   90.00
_cell.angle_beta   90.00
_cell.angle_gamma   90.00
#
_symmetry.space_group_name_H-M   'P 1'
#
loop_
_entity.id
_entity.type
_entity.pdbx_description
1 polymer ?
#
loop_
_entity_poly.entity_id
_entity_poly.type
_entity_poly.pdbx_seq_one_letter_code
_entity_poly.pdbx_strand_id
1 'polypeptide(L)'
;MIDEPVVFSADALNRIATARAHPAYDHTMWSDATLEPVRVEVRDHYRRVQRLACAYCLNLLSIRSAMGSPVEHIAPKAMYLGYMFEPLNLCVCCPDCNEYKSNREVHVDPPIKGYLPVAYPNDPEKFRIVHPHFDEYSQHIRRAGILYIPLSEKGSYTFYVCHLGRYLSELGMTEELFNDLNAVMQRHRFHEG
;
A
#
# COMPACT_ATOMS: atom_id res chain seq x y z
N MET A 1 -10.92 -3.48 4.15
CA MET A 1 -9.87 -3.27 3.13
C MET A 1 -10.23 -4.14 1.93
N ILE A 2 -9.56 -4.01 0.78
CA ILE A 2 -10.05 -4.41 -0.55
C ILE A 2 -10.72 -5.79 -0.54
N ASP A 3 -11.98 -5.84 -0.94
CA ASP A 3 -12.82 -7.04 -0.97
C ASP A 3 -12.93 -7.65 -2.38
N GLU A 4 -12.72 -6.84 -3.42
CA GLU A 4 -12.80 -7.24 -4.82
C GLU A 4 -11.51 -6.89 -5.58
N PRO A 5 -10.64 -7.87 -5.90
CA PRO A 5 -9.52 -7.67 -6.80
C PRO A 5 -9.99 -7.30 -8.20
N VAL A 6 -9.18 -6.55 -8.95
CA VAL A 6 -9.51 -6.18 -10.33
C VAL A 6 -9.64 -7.41 -11.22
N VAL A 7 -10.70 -7.46 -12.02
CA VAL A 7 -10.85 -8.44 -13.11
C VAL A 7 -10.57 -7.73 -14.42
N PHE A 8 -9.48 -8.11 -15.09
CA PHE A 8 -9.05 -7.44 -16.30
C PHE A 8 -10.02 -7.65 -17.46
N SER A 9 -10.32 -6.57 -18.18
CA SER A 9 -11.06 -6.62 -19.45
C SER A 9 -10.29 -7.40 -20.52
N ALA A 10 -11.00 -7.86 -21.56
CA ALA A 10 -10.36 -8.55 -22.68
C ALA A 10 -9.30 -7.68 -23.38
N ASP A 11 -9.53 -6.37 -23.50
CA ASP A 11 -8.55 -5.42 -24.05
C ASP A 11 -7.32 -5.32 -23.13
N ALA A 12 -7.52 -5.17 -21.82
CA ALA A 12 -6.42 -5.14 -20.86
C ALA A 12 -5.59 -6.44 -20.89
N LEU A 13 -6.24 -7.60 -20.93
CA LEU A 13 -5.58 -8.91 -21.05
C LEU A 13 -4.73 -9.01 -22.33
N ASN A 14 -5.24 -8.54 -23.46
CA ASN A 14 -4.49 -8.52 -24.72
C ASN A 14 -3.25 -7.62 -24.61
N ARG A 15 -3.38 -6.42 -24.05
CA ARG A 15 -2.25 -5.49 -23.84
C ARG A 15 -1.20 -6.06 -22.90
N ILE A 16 -1.63 -6.70 -21.81
CA ILE A 16 -0.75 -7.38 -20.85
C ILE A 16 0.01 -8.51 -21.56
N ALA A 17 -0.69 -9.32 -22.36
CA ALA A 17 -0.06 -10.40 -23.11
C ALA A 17 0.98 -9.87 -24.12
N THR A 18 0.67 -8.79 -24.85
CA THR A 18 1.61 -8.13 -25.75
C THR A 18 2.85 -7.61 -25.02
N ALA A 19 2.67 -6.95 -23.86
CA ALA A 19 3.78 -6.46 -23.07
C ALA A 19 4.69 -7.59 -22.56
N ARG A 20 4.10 -8.68 -22.06
CA ARG A 20 4.84 -9.87 -21.59
C ARG A 20 5.61 -10.58 -22.70
N ALA A 21 5.13 -10.53 -23.93
CA ALA A 21 5.79 -11.11 -25.10
C ALA A 21 6.92 -10.22 -25.66
N HIS A 22 7.07 -8.99 -25.17
CA HIS A 22 8.10 -8.08 -25.66
C HIS A 22 9.51 -8.58 -25.29
N PRO A 23 10.49 -8.62 -26.22
CA PRO A 23 11.83 -9.15 -25.94
C PRO A 23 12.58 -8.45 -24.79
N ALA A 24 12.29 -7.17 -24.58
CA ALA A 24 12.86 -6.36 -23.50
C ALA A 24 11.94 -6.29 -22.26
N TYR A 25 11.08 -7.28 -22.01
CA TYR A 25 10.11 -7.27 -20.89
C TYR A 25 10.81 -7.09 -19.55
N ASP A 26 10.56 -5.93 -18.93
CA ASP A 26 11.07 -5.58 -17.61
C ASP A 26 10.06 -4.71 -16.84
N HIS A 27 10.43 -4.30 -15.64
CA HIS A 27 9.55 -3.55 -14.74
C HIS A 27 9.25 -2.11 -15.22
N THR A 28 10.07 -1.53 -16.09
CA THR A 28 9.90 -0.16 -16.60
C THR A 28 8.77 -0.09 -17.61
N MET A 29 8.48 -1.21 -18.26
CA MET A 29 7.38 -1.35 -19.21
C MET A 29 6.02 -1.01 -18.62
N TRP A 30 5.83 -1.13 -17.30
CA TRP A 30 4.64 -0.62 -16.61
C TRP A 30 4.28 0.82 -16.97
N SER A 31 5.26 1.66 -17.29
CA SER A 31 5.06 3.08 -17.64
C SER A 31 4.87 3.32 -19.14
N ASP A 32 4.93 2.26 -19.96
CA ASP A 32 4.76 2.35 -21.41
C ASP A 32 3.35 2.88 -21.76
N ALA A 33 3.27 3.69 -22.82
CA ALA A 33 2.01 4.30 -23.27
C ALA A 33 0.96 3.24 -23.67
N THR A 34 1.39 2.09 -24.21
CA THR A 34 0.48 1.00 -24.62
C THR A 34 -0.28 0.37 -23.45
N LEU A 35 0.27 0.47 -22.24
CA LEU A 35 -0.33 -0.02 -21.00
C LEU A 35 -1.13 1.05 -20.24
N GLU A 36 -1.23 2.28 -20.75
CA GLU A 36 -2.03 3.33 -20.11
C GLU A 36 -3.49 2.91 -19.87
N PRO A 37 -4.19 2.26 -20.81
CA PRO A 37 -5.55 1.76 -20.58
C PRO A 37 -5.64 0.77 -19.41
N VAL A 38 -4.64 -0.11 -19.26
CA VAL A 38 -4.56 -1.06 -18.14
C VAL A 38 -4.42 -0.30 -16.82
N ARG A 39 -3.56 0.71 -16.76
CA ARG A 39 -3.38 1.55 -15.56
C ARG A 39 -4.64 2.33 -15.21
N VAL A 40 -5.39 2.81 -16.21
CA VAL A 40 -6.68 3.49 -16.01
C VAL A 40 -7.70 2.51 -15.41
N GLU A 41 -7.86 1.34 -16.01
CA GLU A 41 -8.79 0.30 -15.55
C GLU A 41 -8.53 -0.09 -14.08
N VAL A 42 -7.27 -0.39 -13.74
CA VAL A 42 -6.87 -0.74 -12.37
C VAL A 42 -7.14 0.40 -11.39
N ARG A 43 -6.80 1.63 -11.76
CA ARG A 43 -6.98 2.80 -10.89
C ARG A 43 -8.45 3.08 -10.61
N ASP A 44 -9.28 3.05 -11.65
CA ASP A 44 -10.70 3.37 -11.50
C ASP A 44 -11.42 2.29 -10.70
N HIS A 45 -11.06 1.02 -10.91
CA HIS A 45 -11.53 -0.08 -10.07
C HIS A 45 -11.17 0.13 -8.59
N TYR A 46 -9.89 0.34 -8.27
CA TYR A 46 -9.46 0.42 -6.88
C TYR A 46 -9.83 1.74 -6.21
N ARG A 47 -10.02 2.85 -6.93
CA ARG A 47 -10.65 4.06 -6.39
C ARG A 47 -12.05 3.79 -5.86
N ARG A 48 -12.85 3.03 -6.60
CA ARG A 48 -14.22 2.63 -6.22
C ARG A 48 -14.19 1.69 -5.02
N VAL A 49 -13.44 0.58 -5.12
CA VAL A 49 -13.41 -0.46 -4.08
C VAL A 49 -12.80 0.05 -2.77
N GLN A 50 -11.73 0.85 -2.84
CA GLN A 50 -11.12 1.46 -1.66
C GLN A 50 -11.87 2.70 -1.16
N ARG A 51 -12.99 3.08 -1.79
CA ARG A 51 -13.81 4.25 -1.43
C ARG A 51 -12.99 5.53 -1.33
N LEU A 52 -12.11 5.73 -2.31
CA LEU A 52 -11.18 6.86 -2.39
C LEU A 52 -10.24 6.98 -1.18
N ALA A 53 -9.98 5.91 -0.43
CA ALA A 53 -9.02 5.91 0.67
C ALA A 53 -7.69 5.26 0.25
N CYS A 54 -6.57 5.90 0.57
CA CYS A 54 -5.24 5.33 0.38
C CYS A 54 -5.10 4.02 1.16
N ALA A 55 -4.57 2.98 0.50
CA ALA A 55 -4.43 1.66 1.10
C ALA A 55 -3.59 1.62 2.40
N TYR A 56 -2.69 2.59 2.61
CA TYR A 56 -1.74 2.58 3.73
C TYR A 56 -2.01 3.65 4.79
N CYS A 57 -2.33 4.88 4.40
CA CYS A 57 -2.57 5.98 5.35
C CYS A 57 -4.06 6.32 5.51
N LEU A 58 -4.94 5.74 4.71
CA LEU A 58 -6.38 6.03 4.69
C LEU A 58 -6.73 7.50 4.40
N ASN A 59 -5.79 8.33 3.94
CA ASN A 59 -6.10 9.67 3.43
C ASN A 59 -6.96 9.57 2.16
N LEU A 60 -7.75 10.61 1.91
CA LEU A 60 -8.52 10.72 0.68
C LEU A 60 -7.58 10.81 -0.53
N LEU A 61 -7.93 10.06 -1.56
CA LEU A 61 -7.27 10.02 -2.85
C LEU A 61 -7.90 11.02 -3.81
N SER A 62 -7.13 11.43 -4.82
CA SER A 62 -7.66 12.25 -5.89
C SER A 62 -8.72 11.50 -6.71
N ILE A 63 -9.88 12.11 -6.90
CA ILE A 63 -10.97 11.51 -7.69
C ILE A 63 -10.61 11.44 -9.18
N ARG A 64 -9.91 12.45 -9.69
CA ARG A 64 -9.59 12.58 -11.13
C ARG A 64 -8.11 12.36 -11.43
N SER A 65 -7.22 13.14 -10.80
CA SER A 65 -5.79 13.13 -11.12
C SER A 65 -5.15 11.75 -10.95
N ALA A 66 -4.62 11.17 -12.03
CA ALA A 66 -3.88 9.92 -11.99
C ALA A 66 -2.62 10.02 -11.10
N MET A 67 -1.96 11.18 -11.12
CA MET A 67 -0.81 11.46 -10.25
C MET A 67 -1.19 11.49 -8.78
N GLY A 68 -2.41 11.92 -8.43
CA GLY A 68 -2.91 11.92 -7.06
C GLY A 68 -3.54 10.60 -6.60
N SER A 69 -3.49 9.56 -7.43
CA SER A 69 -3.91 8.19 -7.12
C SER A 69 -3.09 7.20 -7.96
N PRO A 70 -1.77 7.13 -7.74
CA PRO A 70 -0.94 6.14 -8.40
C PRO A 70 -1.46 4.73 -8.14
N VAL A 71 -1.29 3.86 -9.14
CA VAL A 71 -1.45 2.42 -8.97
C VAL A 71 -0.20 1.90 -8.29
N GLU A 72 -0.39 1.35 -7.11
CA GLU A 72 0.65 0.80 -6.25
C GLU A 72 0.82 -0.69 -6.51
N HIS A 73 2.07 -1.14 -6.49
CA HIS A 73 2.41 -2.56 -6.46
C HIS A 73 2.83 -2.92 -5.05
N ILE A 74 2.03 -3.73 -4.35
CA ILE A 74 2.28 -4.10 -2.95
C ILE A 74 3.66 -4.76 -2.85
N ALA A 75 3.90 -5.82 -3.61
CA ALA A 75 5.22 -6.35 -3.91
C ALA A 75 5.82 -5.57 -5.11
N PRO A 76 6.95 -4.86 -4.95
CA PRO A 76 7.47 -3.98 -5.99
C PRO A 76 7.84 -4.73 -7.28
N LYS A 77 7.30 -4.29 -8.41
CA LYS A 77 7.57 -4.87 -9.74
C LYS A 77 9.05 -4.93 -10.14
N ALA A 78 9.89 -4.06 -9.59
CA ALA A 78 11.34 -4.06 -9.82
C ALA A 78 12.04 -5.29 -9.20
N MET A 79 11.47 -5.84 -8.13
CA MET A 79 11.94 -7.09 -7.50
C MET A 79 11.10 -8.29 -7.92
N TYR A 80 9.80 -8.08 -8.13
CA TYR A 80 8.78 -9.09 -8.37
C TYR A 80 8.12 -8.90 -9.74
N LEU A 81 8.88 -9.06 -10.83
CA LEU A 81 8.41 -8.79 -12.20
C LEU A 81 7.16 -9.60 -12.58
N GLY A 82 7.07 -10.86 -12.12
CA GLY A 82 5.92 -11.74 -12.35
C GLY A 82 4.61 -11.20 -11.75
N TYR A 83 4.69 -10.38 -10.71
CA TYR A 83 3.53 -9.83 -10.00
C TYR A 83 3.10 -8.46 -10.52
N MET A 84 3.69 -7.96 -11.61
CA MET A 84 3.35 -6.64 -12.15
C MET A 84 1.86 -6.50 -12.49
N PHE A 85 1.24 -7.56 -12.99
CA PHE A 85 -0.17 -7.58 -13.38
C PHE A 85 -0.98 -8.56 -12.54
N GLU A 86 -0.51 -8.89 -11.34
CA GLU A 86 -1.25 -9.75 -10.41
C GLU A 86 -2.33 -8.90 -9.70
N PRO A 87 -3.64 -9.19 -9.87
CA PRO A 87 -4.70 -8.42 -9.24
C PRO A 87 -4.52 -8.22 -7.74
N LEU A 88 -4.13 -9.27 -7.00
CA LEU A 88 -3.89 -9.21 -5.55
C LEU A 88 -2.66 -8.39 -5.17
N ASN A 89 -1.79 -8.08 -6.13
CA ASN A 89 -0.62 -7.25 -5.93
C ASN A 89 -0.85 -5.76 -6.21
N LEU A 90 -2.04 -5.39 -6.67
CA LEU A 90 -2.35 -4.04 -7.13
C LEU A 90 -3.34 -3.35 -6.19
N CYS A 91 -3.13 -2.06 -5.96
CA CYS A 91 -4.07 -1.18 -5.26
C CYS A 91 -3.86 0.28 -5.72
N VAL A 92 -4.58 1.23 -5.13
CA VAL A 92 -4.26 2.67 -5.23
C VAL A 92 -3.80 3.22 -3.89
N CYS A 93 -2.80 4.10 -3.91
CA CYS A 93 -2.33 4.80 -2.72
C CYS A 93 -2.13 6.28 -3.01
N CYS A 94 -1.83 7.08 -1.98
CA CYS A 94 -1.49 8.50 -2.17
C CYS A 94 -0.04 8.64 -2.64
N PRO A 95 0.32 9.77 -3.29
CA PRO A 95 1.68 9.99 -3.82
C PRO A 95 2.76 9.80 -2.75
N ASP A 96 2.59 10.38 -1.56
CA ASP A 96 3.53 10.21 -0.46
C ASP A 96 3.78 8.74 -0.13
N CYS A 97 2.72 7.94 0.03
CA CYS A 97 2.89 6.55 0.42
C CYS A 97 3.51 5.71 -0.71
N ASN A 98 3.21 6.03 -1.98
CA ASN A 98 3.87 5.42 -3.13
C ASN A 98 5.38 5.70 -3.12
N GLU A 99 5.76 6.97 -2.91
CA GLU A 99 7.14 7.41 -2.92
C GLU A 99 7.94 6.91 -1.71
N TYR A 100 7.39 6.97 -0.49
CA TYR A 100 8.07 6.48 0.71
C TYR A 100 8.27 4.96 0.67
N LYS A 101 7.24 4.21 0.25
CA LYS A 101 7.32 2.75 0.13
C LYS A 101 8.28 2.36 -0.98
N SER A 102 8.21 3.02 -2.14
CA SER A 102 9.09 2.78 -3.29
C SER A 102 9.25 1.27 -3.58
N ASN A 103 10.50 0.82 -3.75
CA ASN A 103 10.88 -0.57 -3.94
C ASN A 103 11.29 -1.28 -2.64
N ARG A 104 10.75 -0.90 -1.47
CA ARG A 104 11.02 -1.63 -0.22
C ARG A 104 10.39 -3.02 -0.26
N GLU A 105 11.16 -4.01 0.18
CA GLU A 105 10.73 -5.41 0.26
C GLU A 105 9.55 -5.57 1.22
N VAL A 106 8.54 -6.37 0.87
CA VAL A 106 7.31 -6.54 1.65
C VAL A 106 7.08 -7.94 2.17
N HIS A 107 7.93 -8.90 1.77
CA HIS A 107 7.88 -10.26 2.28
C HIS A 107 8.71 -10.43 3.55
N VAL A 108 8.34 -11.45 4.34
CA VAL A 108 9.11 -11.89 5.52
C VAL A 108 10.46 -12.50 5.09
N ASP A 109 11.46 -12.47 5.98
CA ASP A 109 12.80 -12.98 5.69
C ASP A 109 12.85 -14.54 5.70
N PRO A 110 13.72 -15.19 4.89
CA PRO A 110 14.55 -14.55 3.88
C PRO A 110 13.68 -14.00 2.75
N PRO A 111 14.01 -12.80 2.25
CA PRO A 111 13.29 -12.24 1.11
C PRO A 111 13.40 -13.23 -0.03
N ILE A 112 12.37 -13.27 -0.87
CA ILE A 112 12.32 -14.15 -2.04
C ILE A 112 13.40 -13.70 -3.04
N LYS A 113 14.65 -14.07 -2.78
CA LYS A 113 15.82 -13.73 -3.59
C LYS A 113 16.20 -14.93 -4.43
N GLY A 114 16.24 -14.74 -5.75
CA GLY A 114 16.73 -15.72 -6.72
C GLY A 114 15.70 -16.74 -7.20
N TYR A 115 14.55 -16.87 -6.54
CA TYR A 115 13.44 -17.72 -6.98
C TYR A 115 12.12 -17.03 -6.67
N LEU A 116 11.65 -16.16 -7.58
CA LEU A 116 10.28 -15.66 -7.52
C LEU A 116 9.33 -16.85 -7.64
N PRO A 117 8.52 -17.19 -6.62
CA PRO A 117 7.56 -18.27 -6.77
C PRO A 117 6.63 -17.91 -7.92
N VAL A 118 6.39 -18.91 -8.78
CA VAL A 118 5.57 -18.76 -9.99
C VAL A 118 4.20 -18.18 -9.65
N ALA A 119 3.67 -18.49 -8.46
CA ALA A 119 2.40 -17.99 -7.95
C ALA A 119 2.58 -16.89 -6.90
N TYR A 120 1.63 -15.95 -6.88
CA TYR A 120 1.52 -14.97 -5.82
C TYR A 120 1.18 -15.64 -4.48
N PRO A 121 1.82 -15.27 -3.35
CA PRO A 121 1.48 -15.86 -2.06
C PRO A 121 0.04 -15.52 -1.67
N ASN A 122 -0.76 -16.54 -1.39
CA ASN A 122 -2.12 -16.41 -0.87
C ASN A 122 -2.18 -16.47 0.66
N ASP A 123 -1.03 -16.64 1.31
CA ASP A 123 -0.88 -16.64 2.76
C ASP A 123 -0.52 -15.22 3.24
N PRO A 124 -1.39 -14.55 4.02
CA PRO A 124 -1.13 -13.20 4.53
C PRO A 124 0.16 -13.11 5.37
N GLU A 125 0.58 -14.19 6.01
CA GLU A 125 1.78 -14.24 6.86
C GLU A 125 3.09 -14.19 6.05
N LYS A 126 3.00 -14.33 4.72
CA LYS A 126 4.13 -14.11 3.83
C LYS A 126 4.43 -12.63 3.61
N PHE A 127 3.58 -11.73 4.11
CA PHE A 127 3.75 -10.30 4.00
C PHE A 127 4.01 -9.69 5.37
N ARG A 128 5.08 -8.90 5.47
CA ARG A 128 5.36 -8.07 6.66
C ARG A 128 4.70 -6.70 6.58
N ILE A 129 4.19 -6.28 5.42
CA ILE A 129 3.34 -5.09 5.31
C ILE A 129 1.89 -5.47 5.56
N VAL A 130 1.08 -4.54 6.07
CA VAL A 130 -0.38 -4.67 6.11
C VAL A 130 -0.88 -4.77 4.67
N HIS A 131 -1.29 -5.96 4.27
CA HIS A 131 -1.65 -6.30 2.91
C HIS A 131 -3.08 -5.84 2.59
N PRO A 132 -3.29 -4.93 1.62
CA PRO A 132 -4.60 -4.32 1.36
C PRO A 132 -5.73 -5.27 0.97
N HIS A 133 -5.42 -6.47 0.49
CA HIS A 133 -6.40 -7.50 0.11
C HIS A 133 -6.63 -8.56 1.19
N PHE A 134 -5.72 -8.69 2.16
CA PHE A 134 -5.74 -9.83 3.09
C PHE A 134 -5.95 -9.42 4.54
N ASP A 135 -5.39 -8.29 4.94
CA ASP A 135 -5.38 -7.88 6.33
C ASP A 135 -6.55 -6.94 6.65
N GLU A 136 -7.06 -7.01 7.87
CA GLU A 136 -7.95 -5.99 8.41
C GLU A 136 -7.12 -4.84 8.99
N TYR A 137 -7.12 -3.68 8.31
CA TYR A 137 -6.25 -2.53 8.66
C TYR A 137 -6.33 -2.15 10.15
N SER A 138 -7.53 -2.11 10.72
CA SER A 138 -7.78 -1.72 12.11
C SER A 138 -7.22 -2.68 13.15
N GLN A 139 -6.90 -3.92 12.78
CA GLN A 139 -6.18 -4.86 13.64
C GLN A 139 -4.69 -4.54 13.71
N HIS A 140 -4.15 -3.85 12.71
CA HIS A 140 -2.72 -3.59 12.60
C HIS A 140 -2.33 -2.14 12.87
N ILE A 141 -3.17 -1.17 12.52
CA ILE A 141 -2.90 0.26 12.71
C ILE A 141 -4.18 0.97 13.11
N ARG A 142 -4.10 1.76 14.20
CA ARG A 142 -5.14 2.71 14.58
C ARG A 142 -4.76 4.11 14.14
N ARG A 143 -5.71 4.86 13.60
CA ARG A 143 -5.51 6.23 13.15
C ARG A 143 -6.42 7.20 13.89
N ALA A 144 -5.86 8.35 14.31
CA ALA A 144 -6.59 9.49 14.84
C ALA A 144 -6.04 10.78 14.22
N GLY A 145 -6.71 11.30 13.19
CA GLY A 145 -6.22 12.47 12.44
C GLY A 145 -4.86 12.20 11.79
N ILE A 146 -3.81 12.86 12.29
CA ILE A 146 -2.42 12.72 11.86
C ILE A 146 -1.61 11.69 12.65
N LEU A 147 -2.17 11.15 13.75
CA LEU A 147 -1.55 10.12 14.56
C LEU A 147 -1.86 8.73 13.99
N TYR A 148 -0.81 7.93 13.83
CA TYR A 148 -0.87 6.52 13.45
C TYR A 148 -0.20 5.70 14.54
N ILE A 149 -0.94 4.74 15.10
CA ILE A 149 -0.50 3.89 16.20
C ILE A 149 -0.45 2.45 15.67
N PRO A 150 0.74 1.88 15.46
CA PRO A 150 0.90 0.46 15.18
C PRO A 150 0.37 -0.41 16.33
N LEU A 151 -0.35 -1.47 15.99
CA LEU A 151 -0.92 -2.45 16.92
C LEU A 151 -0.33 -3.86 16.76
N SER A 152 0.53 -4.05 15.76
CA SER A 152 1.13 -5.34 15.39
C SER A 152 2.46 -5.14 14.67
N GLU A 153 3.22 -6.22 14.46
CA GLU A 153 4.46 -6.18 13.68
C GLU A 153 4.23 -5.71 12.23
N LYS A 154 3.17 -6.19 11.56
CA LYS A 154 2.80 -5.72 10.21
C LYS A 154 2.49 -4.22 10.21
N GLY A 155 1.77 -3.77 11.22
CA GLY A 155 1.45 -2.35 11.42
C GLY A 155 2.70 -1.50 11.60
N SER A 156 3.64 -1.96 12.42
CA SER A 156 4.91 -1.27 12.68
C SER A 156 5.77 -1.19 11.43
N TYR A 157 5.83 -2.29 10.67
CA TYR A 157 6.54 -2.31 9.40
C TYR A 157 5.93 -1.35 8.38
N THR A 158 4.60 -1.36 8.24
CA THR A 158 3.85 -0.46 7.34
C THR A 158 4.05 1.00 7.73
N PHE A 159 3.98 1.31 9.03
CA PHE A 159 4.27 2.65 9.55
C PHE A 159 5.66 3.14 9.14
N TYR A 160 6.66 2.26 9.25
CA TYR A 160 8.04 2.55 8.86
C TYR A 160 8.21 2.74 7.35
N VAL A 161 7.73 1.80 6.53
CA VAL A 161 7.96 1.84 5.07
C VAL A 161 7.16 2.92 4.37
N CYS A 162 5.95 3.22 4.84
CA CYS A 162 5.11 4.28 4.28
C CYS A 162 5.29 5.63 4.98
N HIS A 163 6.23 5.72 5.95
CA HIS A 163 6.52 6.90 6.74
C HIS A 163 5.24 7.57 7.29
N LEU A 164 4.42 6.79 8.00
CA LEU A 164 3.11 7.27 8.47
C LEU A 164 3.20 8.35 9.56
N GLY A 165 4.35 8.44 10.26
CA GLY A 165 4.65 9.51 11.21
C GLY A 165 5.00 10.87 10.59
N ARG A 166 5.07 10.99 9.26
CA ARG A 166 5.57 12.19 8.56
C ARG A 166 4.93 13.51 9.01
N TYR A 167 3.62 13.54 9.25
CA TYR A 167 2.95 14.77 9.67
C TYR A 167 3.43 15.25 11.05
N LEU A 168 3.66 14.33 11.99
CA LEU A 168 4.24 14.69 13.30
C LEU A 168 5.71 15.09 13.17
N SER A 169 6.45 14.46 12.27
CA SER A 169 7.85 14.82 11.98
C SER A 169 7.97 16.22 11.37
N GLU A 170 7.08 16.59 10.46
CA GLU A 170 7.10 17.88 9.76
C GLU A 170 6.46 19.03 10.57
N LEU A 171 5.31 18.78 11.20
CA LEU A 171 4.57 19.81 11.94
C LEU A 171 5.05 19.96 13.39
N GLY A 172 5.82 18.98 13.88
CA GLY A 172 6.17 18.85 15.29
C GLY A 172 5.01 18.36 16.15
N MET A 173 5.30 18.16 17.44
CA MET A 173 4.28 17.97 18.47
C MET A 173 4.04 19.30 19.18
N THR A 174 2.78 19.73 19.26
CA THR A 174 2.44 20.93 20.04
C THR A 174 2.48 20.60 21.53
N GLU A 175 2.83 21.60 22.35
CA GLU A 175 2.77 21.48 23.82
C GLU A 175 1.36 21.10 24.29
N GLU A 176 0.33 21.61 23.64
CA GLU A 176 -1.08 21.27 23.92
C GLU A 176 -1.35 19.77 23.75
N LEU A 177 -0.95 19.19 22.62
CA LEU A 177 -1.09 17.75 22.37
C LEU A 177 -0.28 16.93 23.38
N PHE A 178 0.94 17.38 23.70
CA PHE A 178 1.78 16.69 24.67
C PHE A 178 1.18 16.73 26.09
N ASN A 179 0.62 17.88 26.48
CA ASN A 179 -0.06 18.06 27.77
C ASN A 179 -1.33 17.20 27.87
N ASP A 180 -2.13 17.10 26.81
CA ASP A 180 -3.29 16.22 26.76
C ASP A 180 -2.89 14.75 26.97
N LEU A 181 -1.83 14.30 26.29
CA LEU A 181 -1.29 12.95 26.47
C LEU A 181 -0.78 12.72 27.89
N ASN A 182 -0.08 13.69 28.49
CA ASN A 182 0.35 13.63 29.89
C ASN A 182 -0.83 13.54 30.86
N ALA A 183 -1.89 14.30 30.63
CA ALA A 183 -3.11 14.25 31.43
C ALA A 183 -3.83 12.89 31.31
N VAL A 184 -3.79 12.25 30.15
CA VAL A 184 -4.26 10.86 29.98
C VAL A 184 -3.41 9.90 30.81
N MET A 185 -2.07 10.01 30.75
CA MET A 185 -1.18 9.17 31.56
C MET A 185 -1.40 9.34 33.06
N GLN A 186 -1.60 10.57 33.54
CA GLN A 186 -1.90 10.85 34.94
C GLN A 186 -3.21 10.17 35.36
N ARG A 187 -4.29 10.32 34.57
CA ARG A 187 -5.57 9.66 34.84
C ARG A 187 -5.45 8.15 34.95
N HIS A 188 -4.71 7.49 34.05
CA HIS A 188 -4.48 6.04 34.16
C HIS A 188 -3.76 5.66 35.46
N ARG A 189 -2.76 6.43 35.89
CA ARG A 189 -2.04 6.18 37.15
C ARG A 189 -2.92 6.33 38.39
N PHE A 190 -3.94 7.18 38.35
CA PHE A 190 -4.80 7.47 39.51
C PHE A 190 -6.14 6.71 39.50
N HIS A 191 -6.51 6.04 38.40
CA HIS A 191 -7.72 5.20 38.31
C HIS A 191 -7.47 3.70 38.51
N GLU A 192 -6.21 3.27 38.68
CA GLU A 192 -5.85 1.89 39.08
C GLU A 192 -5.60 1.76 40.61
N GLY A 193 -6.06 2.74 41.41
CA GLY A 193 -6.00 2.74 42.88
C GLY A 193 -7.37 2.57 43.54
#